data_AF-A0A4Y7PDL6-F1
#
_entry.id   AF-A0A4Y7PDL6-F1
#
_cell.length_a   1.000
_cell.length_b   1.000
_cell.length_c   1.000
_cell.angle_alpha   90.00
_cell.angle_beta   90.00
_cell.angle_gamma   90.00
#
_symmetry.space_group_name_H-M   'P 1'
#
loop_
_entity.id
_entity.type
_entity.pdbx_description
1 polymer ?
#
loop_
_entity_poly.entity_id
_entity_poly.type
_entity_poly.pdbx_seq_one_letter_code
_entity_poly.pdbx_strand_id
1 'polypeptide(L)'
;LKAWKSHRDEYLDELHRLEGRGDAAHLHSCPKCGVRPGKIRCEDCFGEELLCETCCVHTHQSNPLHVRWNGRSFERCTLKQLGLRVQLGHVNSTCPCPRKGNVDFTIIHTNGVHSVAVDFCGCEDQNPGSMRQQLLRRRWFPGTVTEPQTCCTFACLKQFHTLTLQSKVSGYDYYRALECLADNTGINPPPERLKTFMRIVRQWRHLRMLKRAGIRYD
;
A
#
# COMPACT_ATOMS: atom_id res chain seq x y z
N LEU A 1 -15.18 7.71 30.46
CA LEU A 1 -14.28 6.67 31.05
C LEU A 1 -14.95 5.76 32.08
N LYS A 2 -15.83 6.24 32.98
CA LYS A 2 -16.47 5.38 34.01
C LYS A 2 -17.23 4.18 33.43
N ALA A 3 -18.02 4.38 32.36
CA ALA A 3 -18.75 3.31 31.69
C ALA A 3 -17.83 2.31 30.95
N TRP A 4 -16.71 2.76 30.37
CA TRP A 4 -15.77 1.87 29.67
C TRP A 4 -14.97 0.99 30.64
N LYS A 5 -14.71 1.46 31.87
CA LYS A 5 -13.82 0.78 32.81
C LYS A 5 -14.28 -0.64 33.18
N SER A 6 -15.59 -0.89 33.23
CA SER A 6 -16.16 -2.22 33.48
C SER A 6 -16.02 -3.19 32.32
N HIS A 7 -15.78 -2.70 31.10
CA HIS A 7 -15.60 -3.50 29.88
C HIS A 7 -14.14 -3.59 29.44
N ARG A 8 -13.20 -3.13 30.27
CA ARG A 8 -11.78 -3.09 29.89
C ARG A 8 -11.25 -4.47 29.51
N ASP A 9 -11.56 -5.47 30.32
CA ASP A 9 -11.02 -6.82 30.12
C ASP A 9 -11.62 -7.45 28.86
N GLU A 10 -12.92 -7.27 28.63
CA GLU A 10 -13.60 -7.63 27.38
C GLU A 10 -12.91 -7.00 26.15
N TYR A 11 -12.60 -5.71 26.20
CA TYR A 11 -11.93 -5.02 25.08
C TYR A 11 -10.49 -5.52 24.88
N LEU A 12 -9.79 -5.86 25.97
CA LEU A 12 -8.44 -6.39 25.91
C LEU A 12 -8.43 -7.81 25.31
N ASP A 13 -9.40 -8.63 25.68
CA ASP A 13 -9.59 -9.97 25.11
C ASP A 13 -9.87 -9.89 23.60
N GLU A 14 -10.70 -8.94 23.16
CA GLU A 14 -10.94 -8.71 21.73
C GLU A 14 -9.68 -8.19 21.00
N LEU A 15 -8.85 -7.34 21.62
CA LEU A 15 -7.57 -6.93 21.03
C LEU A 15 -6.61 -8.12 20.87
N HIS A 16 -6.48 -8.99 21.87
CA HIS A 16 -5.67 -10.20 21.76
C HIS A 16 -6.25 -11.17 20.72
N ARG A 17 -7.57 -11.29 20.64
CA ARG A 17 -8.28 -12.10 19.63
C ARG A 17 -7.97 -11.60 18.22
N LEU A 18 -7.98 -10.28 18.02
CA LEU A 18 -7.62 -9.61 16.76
C LEU A 18 -6.14 -9.77 16.43
N GLU A 19 -5.23 -9.89 17.40
CA GLU A 19 -3.82 -10.21 17.14
C GLU A 19 -3.62 -11.70 16.79
N GLY A 20 -4.52 -12.57 17.27
CA GLY A 20 -4.54 -14.01 17.01
C GLY A 20 -5.21 -14.43 15.70
N ARG A 21 -5.83 -15.62 15.70
CA ARG A 21 -6.58 -16.16 14.54
C ARG A 21 -8.06 -15.79 14.53
N GLY A 22 -8.56 -15.12 15.56
CA GLY A 22 -9.98 -14.75 15.69
C GLY A 22 -10.93 -15.90 15.36
N ASP A 23 -11.95 -15.61 14.56
CA ASP A 23 -12.93 -16.59 14.06
C ASP A 23 -12.32 -17.69 13.18
N ALA A 24 -11.15 -17.45 12.59
CA ALA A 24 -10.46 -18.43 11.78
C ALA A 24 -9.65 -19.44 12.61
N ALA A 25 -9.72 -19.41 13.95
CA ALA A 25 -9.04 -20.36 14.83
C ALA A 25 -9.38 -21.83 14.50
N HIS A 26 -10.62 -22.11 14.10
CA HIS A 26 -11.09 -23.45 13.73
C HIS A 26 -10.94 -23.77 12.24
N LEU A 27 -10.55 -22.80 11.41
CA LEU A 27 -10.42 -22.95 9.97
C LEU A 27 -8.99 -23.35 9.62
N HIS A 28 -8.81 -24.62 9.27
CA HIS A 28 -7.51 -25.13 8.80
C HIS A 28 -7.30 -24.93 7.29
N SER A 29 -8.38 -24.81 6.53
CA SER A 29 -8.36 -24.64 5.07
C SER A 29 -8.71 -23.22 4.66
N CYS A 30 -8.12 -22.76 3.57
CA CYS A 30 -8.39 -21.46 2.99
C CYS A 30 -9.84 -21.40 2.49
N PRO A 31 -10.67 -20.44 2.95
CA PRO A 31 -12.08 -20.38 2.62
C PRO A 31 -12.35 -20.14 1.12
N LYS A 32 -11.41 -19.50 0.41
CA LYS A 32 -11.55 -19.24 -1.03
C LYS A 32 -11.33 -20.45 -1.93
N CYS A 33 -10.45 -21.38 -1.57
CA CYS A 33 -10.13 -22.51 -2.43
C CYS A 33 -10.47 -23.88 -1.84
N GLY A 34 -10.70 -23.97 -0.53
CA GLY A 34 -10.98 -25.22 0.19
C GLY A 34 -9.83 -26.23 0.26
N VAL A 35 -8.80 -26.08 -0.58
CA VAL A 35 -7.75 -27.09 -0.77
C VAL A 35 -6.51 -26.82 0.07
N ARG A 36 -5.99 -25.59 0.05
CA ARG A 36 -4.73 -25.23 0.71
C ARG A 36 -4.97 -24.71 2.12
N PRO A 37 -4.02 -24.86 3.06
CA PRO A 37 -4.16 -24.31 4.38
C PRO A 37 -4.21 -22.77 4.36
N GLY A 38 -5.13 -22.21 5.14
CA GLY A 38 -5.18 -20.78 5.43
C GLY A 38 -4.04 -20.40 6.36
N LYS A 39 -3.14 -19.52 5.91
CA LYS A 39 -1.96 -19.14 6.70
C LYS A 39 -1.81 -17.64 6.85
N ILE A 40 -2.45 -16.85 5.99
CA ILE A 40 -2.15 -15.43 5.89
C ILE A 40 -3.41 -14.62 6.03
N ARG A 41 -3.39 -13.68 6.97
CA ARG A 41 -4.44 -12.69 7.20
C ARG A 41 -3.96 -11.32 6.76
N CYS A 42 -4.87 -10.49 6.28
CA CYS A 42 -4.61 -9.10 5.95
C CYS A 42 -5.13 -8.22 7.09
N GLU A 43 -4.31 -7.29 7.58
CA GLU A 43 -4.70 -6.37 8.67
C GLU A 43 -5.64 -5.26 8.19
N ASP A 44 -5.52 -4.86 6.92
CA ASP A 44 -6.34 -3.81 6.32
C ASP A 44 -7.69 -4.33 5.78
N CYS A 45 -7.93 -5.64 5.75
CA CYS A 45 -9.15 -6.23 5.21
C CYS A 45 -10.12 -6.59 6.34
N PHE A 46 -11.38 -6.20 6.18
CA PHE A 46 -12.42 -6.49 7.17
C PHE A 46 -12.70 -7.98 7.38
N GLY A 47 -12.52 -8.83 6.36
CA GLY A 47 -12.96 -10.22 6.41
C GLY A 47 -12.22 -11.12 7.40
N GLU A 48 -11.06 -10.69 7.94
CA GLU A 48 -10.20 -11.46 8.88
C GLU A 48 -9.85 -12.92 8.48
N GLU A 49 -10.22 -13.35 7.29
CA GLU A 49 -10.03 -14.71 6.80
C GLU A 49 -8.55 -15.08 6.66
N LEU A 50 -8.21 -16.29 7.08
CA LEU A 50 -6.91 -16.90 6.80
C LEU A 50 -6.90 -17.48 5.38
N LEU A 51 -6.27 -16.75 4.46
CA LEU A 51 -6.10 -17.19 3.08
C LEU A 51 -4.80 -17.97 2.89
N CYS A 52 -4.77 -18.86 1.90
CA CYS A 52 -3.51 -19.39 1.39
C CYS A 52 -2.79 -18.32 0.55
N GLU A 53 -1.49 -18.49 0.33
CA GLU A 53 -0.64 -17.54 -0.40
C GLU A 53 -1.23 -17.10 -1.75
N THR A 54 -1.66 -18.07 -2.57
CA THR A 54 -2.21 -17.84 -3.90
C THR A 54 -3.55 -17.10 -3.89
N CYS A 55 -4.51 -17.54 -3.07
CA CYS A 55 -5.81 -16.87 -2.93
C CYS A 55 -5.65 -15.45 -2.38
N CYS A 56 -4.63 -15.23 -1.57
CA CYS A 56 -4.37 -13.93 -1.00
C CYS A 56 -3.68 -13.00 -2.00
N VAL A 57 -2.70 -13.48 -2.79
CA VAL A 57 -2.15 -12.72 -3.93
C VAL A 57 -3.26 -12.33 -4.89
N HIS A 58 -4.14 -13.28 -5.26
CA HIS A 58 -5.28 -13.01 -6.15
C HIS A 58 -6.22 -11.95 -5.57
N THR A 59 -6.61 -12.07 -4.29
CA THR A 59 -7.51 -11.11 -3.62
C THR A 59 -6.91 -9.71 -3.54
N HIS A 60 -5.58 -9.60 -3.40
CA HIS A 60 -4.90 -8.32 -3.25
C HIS A 60 -4.32 -7.74 -4.55
N GLN A 61 -4.59 -8.34 -5.71
CA GLN A 61 -4.16 -7.77 -7.00
C GLN A 61 -4.67 -6.35 -7.21
N SER A 62 -5.90 -6.06 -6.77
CA SER A 62 -6.49 -4.72 -6.84
C SER A 62 -6.09 -3.79 -5.70
N ASN A 63 -5.59 -4.35 -4.59
CA ASN A 63 -5.20 -3.62 -3.38
C ASN A 63 -3.79 -4.05 -2.92
N PRO A 64 -2.74 -3.73 -3.71
CA PRO A 64 -1.40 -4.28 -3.52
C PRO A 64 -0.62 -3.67 -2.34
N LEU A 65 -1.22 -2.72 -1.63
CA LEU A 65 -0.59 -1.95 -0.55
C LEU A 65 -1.10 -2.34 0.84
N HIS A 66 -1.93 -3.38 0.93
CA HIS A 66 -2.39 -3.87 2.24
C HIS A 66 -1.30 -4.68 2.96
N VAL A 67 -1.26 -4.55 4.29
CA VAL A 67 -0.32 -5.19 5.22
C VAL A 67 -0.83 -6.59 5.62
N ARG A 68 0.09 -7.53 5.85
CA ARG A 68 -0.24 -8.94 6.09
C ARG A 68 0.52 -9.57 7.25
N TRP A 69 -0.18 -10.48 7.93
CA TRP A 69 0.30 -11.29 9.04
C TRP A 69 0.45 -12.77 8.63
N ASN A 70 1.60 -13.39 8.93
CA ASN A 70 1.97 -14.74 8.46
C ASN A 70 1.33 -15.92 9.24
N GLY A 71 0.52 -15.65 10.27
CA GLY A 71 -0.25 -16.68 10.99
C GLY A 71 0.51 -17.52 12.03
N ARG A 72 1.81 -17.26 12.26
CA ARG A 72 2.66 -18.03 13.21
C ARG A 72 3.46 -17.15 14.18
N SER A 73 3.93 -15.99 13.74
CA SER A 73 4.68 -15.02 14.55
C SER A 73 4.41 -13.61 14.00
N PHE A 74 4.81 -12.56 14.73
CA PHE A 74 4.68 -11.16 14.29
C PHE A 74 5.65 -10.79 13.15
N GLU A 75 5.72 -11.60 12.10
CA GLU A 75 6.50 -11.28 10.91
C GLU A 75 5.57 -10.77 9.82
N ARG A 76 5.71 -9.47 9.52
CA ARG A 76 5.01 -8.83 8.41
C ARG A 76 5.59 -9.37 7.11
N CYS A 77 4.75 -9.99 6.29
CA CYS A 77 5.14 -10.43 4.95
C CYS A 77 4.62 -9.43 3.90
N THR A 78 5.45 -9.07 2.94
CA THR A 78 5.04 -8.20 1.83
C THR A 78 4.35 -9.03 0.75
N LEU A 79 3.39 -8.44 0.04
CA LEU A 79 2.80 -9.09 -1.14
C LEU A 79 3.85 -9.43 -2.20
N LYS A 80 4.92 -8.64 -2.27
CA LYS A 80 6.09 -8.90 -3.11
C LYS A 80 6.79 -10.23 -2.75
N GLN A 81 7.00 -10.52 -1.47
CA GLN A 81 7.61 -11.79 -1.03
C GLN A 81 6.77 -13.01 -1.44
N LEU A 82 5.46 -12.83 -1.60
CA LEU A 82 4.54 -13.85 -2.09
C LEU A 82 4.43 -13.89 -3.63
N GLY A 83 5.28 -13.14 -4.33
CA GLY A 83 5.35 -13.10 -5.78
C GLY A 83 4.40 -12.11 -6.46
N LEU A 84 3.70 -11.24 -5.71
CA LEU A 84 2.84 -10.24 -6.35
C LEU A 84 3.70 -9.21 -7.11
N ARG A 85 3.42 -9.08 -8.41
CA ARG A 85 3.87 -7.97 -9.24
C ARG A 85 2.67 -7.15 -9.67
N VAL A 86 2.77 -5.83 -9.54
CA VAL A 86 1.69 -4.92 -9.93
C VAL A 86 1.82 -4.56 -11.40
N GLN A 87 0.88 -5.05 -12.22
CA GLN A 87 0.78 -4.69 -13.62
C GLN A 87 0.12 -3.32 -13.78
N LEU A 88 0.83 -2.41 -14.46
CA LEU A 88 0.37 -1.08 -14.84
C LEU A 88 -0.06 -1.05 -16.31
N GLY A 89 -0.86 -0.04 -16.67
CA GLY A 89 -1.27 0.23 -18.06
C GLY A 89 -2.56 -0.47 -18.53
N HIS A 90 -2.89 -1.66 -18.01
CA HIS A 90 -4.14 -2.37 -18.34
C HIS A 90 -5.10 -2.38 -17.16
N VAL A 91 -6.41 -2.30 -17.44
CA VAL A 91 -7.48 -2.48 -16.44
C VAL A 91 -7.95 -3.93 -16.53
N ASN A 92 -7.86 -4.66 -15.41
CA ASN A 92 -8.42 -6.01 -15.23
C ASN A 92 -7.97 -7.07 -16.26
N SER A 93 -6.84 -6.87 -16.93
CA SER A 93 -6.25 -7.83 -17.88
C SER A 93 -4.74 -7.89 -17.71
N THR A 94 -4.18 -9.05 -18.01
CA THR A 94 -2.74 -9.25 -18.09
C THR A 94 -2.22 -8.60 -19.37
N CYS A 95 -1.12 -7.86 -19.25
CA CYS A 95 -0.45 -7.28 -20.41
C CYS A 95 0.17 -8.40 -21.26
N PRO A 96 -0.05 -8.45 -22.58
CA PRO A 96 0.66 -9.38 -23.46
C PRO A 96 2.14 -9.00 -23.64
N CYS A 97 2.49 -7.72 -23.46
CA CYS A 97 3.84 -7.19 -23.62
C CYS A 97 4.32 -6.43 -22.35
N PRO A 98 4.46 -7.12 -21.19
CA PRO A 98 4.88 -6.47 -19.96
C PRO A 98 6.37 -6.12 -20.00
N ARG A 99 6.70 -4.86 -19.71
CA ARG A 99 8.07 -4.40 -19.49
C ARG A 99 8.34 -4.44 -17.99
N LYS A 100 9.28 -5.29 -17.57
CA LYS A 100 9.65 -5.41 -16.16
C LYS A 100 10.18 -4.07 -15.64
N GLY A 101 9.53 -3.54 -14.61
CA GLY A 101 10.04 -2.40 -13.86
C GLY A 101 10.95 -2.84 -12.73
N ASN A 102 11.28 -1.89 -11.86
CA ASN A 102 12.11 -2.16 -10.69
C ASN A 102 11.40 -3.16 -9.74
N VAL A 103 12.16 -4.14 -9.24
CA VAL A 103 11.70 -5.12 -8.25
C VAL A 103 11.57 -4.52 -6.86
N ASP A 104 12.35 -3.48 -6.53
CA ASP A 104 12.36 -2.75 -5.26
C ASP A 104 11.70 -1.37 -5.41
N PHE A 105 10.55 -1.34 -6.09
CA PHE A 105 9.81 -0.10 -6.32
C PHE A 105 9.14 0.34 -5.00
N THR A 106 9.48 1.54 -4.53
CA THR A 106 8.98 2.06 -3.25
C THR A 106 7.65 2.81 -3.43
N ILE A 107 6.63 2.45 -2.67
CA ILE A 107 5.33 3.13 -2.66
C ILE A 107 5.05 3.71 -1.27
N ILE A 108 4.90 5.03 -1.21
CA ILE A 108 4.49 5.75 0.00
C ILE A 108 2.96 5.81 0.04
N HIS A 109 2.36 5.09 0.99
CA HIS A 109 0.92 5.01 1.21
C HIS A 109 0.52 5.47 2.61
N THR A 110 -0.79 5.50 2.89
CA THR A 110 -1.36 6.00 4.14
C THR A 110 -1.12 5.05 5.32
N ASN A 111 -0.96 3.76 5.04
CA ASN A 111 -0.65 2.71 6.02
C ASN A 111 0.86 2.38 6.09
N GLY A 112 1.72 3.16 5.41
CA GLY A 112 3.18 3.00 5.48
C GLY A 112 3.90 3.04 4.13
N VAL A 113 5.19 2.73 4.18
CA VAL A 113 6.09 2.63 3.02
C VAL A 113 6.23 1.17 2.61
N HIS A 114 5.92 0.87 1.35
CA HIS A 114 5.89 -0.48 0.80
C HIS A 114 6.96 -0.68 -0.27
N SER A 115 7.60 -1.85 -0.28
CA SER A 115 8.41 -2.33 -1.40
C SER A 115 7.59 -3.30 -2.24
N VAL A 116 7.41 -2.98 -3.53
CA VAL A 116 6.65 -3.80 -4.48
C VAL A 116 7.44 -4.02 -5.76
N ALA A 117 7.11 -5.09 -6.47
CA ALA A 117 7.56 -5.28 -7.84
C ALA A 117 6.50 -4.73 -8.80
N VAL A 118 6.92 -3.98 -9.82
CA VAL A 118 5.99 -3.39 -10.81
C VAL A 118 6.33 -3.85 -12.23
N ASP A 119 5.31 -3.98 -13.06
CA ASP A 119 5.41 -4.23 -14.49
C ASP A 119 4.67 -3.14 -15.26
N PHE A 120 5.34 -2.51 -16.22
CA PHE A 120 4.75 -1.51 -17.09
C PHE A 120 4.18 -2.16 -18.34
N CYS A 121 3.13 -1.57 -18.91
CA CYS A 121 2.64 -1.97 -20.22
C CYS A 121 3.54 -1.42 -21.32
N GLY A 122 3.94 -2.29 -22.26
CA GLY A 122 4.69 -1.95 -23.47
C GLY A 122 3.92 -2.14 -24.77
N CYS A 123 2.60 -2.40 -24.73
CA CYS A 123 1.78 -2.60 -25.93
C CYS A 123 1.64 -1.28 -26.70
N GLU A 124 1.96 -1.24 -27.99
CA GLU A 124 1.81 -0.01 -28.78
C GLU A 124 0.35 0.30 -29.10
N ASP A 125 -0.44 -0.75 -29.38
CA ASP A 125 -1.83 -0.66 -29.84
C ASP A 125 -2.80 -0.01 -28.83
N GLN A 126 -2.45 0.01 -27.54
CA GLN A 126 -3.33 0.50 -26.47
C GLN A 126 -2.94 1.89 -25.93
N ASN A 127 -2.01 2.58 -26.59
CA ASN A 127 -1.47 3.87 -26.16
C ASN A 127 -1.23 3.94 -24.63
N PRO A 128 -0.38 3.05 -24.08
CA PRO A 128 -0.16 2.92 -22.65
C PRO A 128 0.46 4.18 -22.06
N GLY A 129 1.04 5.04 -22.90
CA GLY A 129 1.77 6.22 -22.51
C GLY A 129 3.08 5.87 -21.80
N SER A 130 3.81 6.93 -21.44
CA SER A 130 5.03 6.84 -20.65
C SER A 130 4.80 6.19 -19.28
N MET A 131 5.85 5.64 -18.66
CA MET A 131 5.80 5.04 -17.32
C MET A 131 5.12 5.94 -16.28
N ARG A 132 5.43 7.25 -16.30
CA ARG A 132 4.79 8.27 -15.44
C ARG A 132 3.28 8.38 -15.68
N GLN A 133 2.81 8.31 -16.91
CA GLN A 133 1.37 8.36 -17.21
C GLN A 133 0.67 7.10 -16.70
N GLN A 134 1.28 5.92 -16.84
CA GLN A 134 0.73 4.68 -16.32
C GLN A 134 0.58 4.71 -14.79
N LEU A 135 1.58 5.25 -14.07
CA LEU A 135 1.51 5.48 -12.63
C LEU A 135 0.40 6.47 -12.26
N LEU A 136 0.35 7.62 -12.95
CA LEU A 136 -0.67 8.65 -12.69
C LEU A 136 -2.10 8.13 -12.95
N ARG A 137 -2.31 7.31 -13.98
CA ARG A 137 -3.59 6.63 -14.26
C ARG A 137 -4.00 5.70 -13.11
N ARG A 138 -3.04 5.12 -12.38
CA ARG A 138 -3.25 4.34 -11.16
C ARG A 138 -3.24 5.17 -9.87
N ARG A 139 -3.30 6.51 -9.98
CA ARG A 139 -3.28 7.46 -8.85
C ARG A 139 -2.01 7.36 -8.00
N TRP A 140 -0.90 7.00 -8.64
CA TRP A 140 0.43 6.98 -8.04
C TRP A 140 1.25 8.11 -8.64
N PHE A 141 1.70 9.04 -7.80
CA PHE A 141 2.48 10.19 -8.23
C PHE A 141 3.97 9.82 -8.24
N PRO A 142 4.65 9.84 -9.40
CA PRO A 142 6.05 9.45 -9.48
C PRO A 142 6.97 10.49 -8.83
N GLY A 143 8.02 10.02 -8.16
CA GLY A 143 9.05 10.88 -7.56
C GLY A 143 10.07 11.42 -8.55
N THR A 144 10.26 10.75 -9.68
CA THR A 144 11.21 11.08 -10.76
C THR A 144 10.53 10.93 -12.11
N VAL A 145 11.04 11.65 -13.12
CA VAL A 145 10.40 11.74 -14.45
C VAL A 145 10.90 10.66 -15.42
N THR A 146 12.21 10.40 -15.43
CA THR A 146 12.89 9.53 -16.41
C THR A 146 12.76 8.06 -16.05
N GLU A 147 12.95 7.69 -14.78
CA GLU A 147 12.71 6.34 -14.28
C GLU A 147 12.20 6.41 -12.83
N PRO A 148 10.89 6.26 -12.61
CA PRO A 148 10.34 6.24 -11.27
C PRO A 148 10.81 4.99 -10.53
N GLN A 149 11.48 5.18 -9.39
CA GLN A 149 11.75 4.11 -8.42
C GLN A 149 10.95 4.29 -7.12
N THR A 150 10.35 5.47 -6.97
CA THR A 150 9.52 5.81 -5.81
C THR A 150 8.28 6.53 -6.31
N CYS A 151 7.12 6.18 -5.76
CA CYS A 151 5.91 6.94 -5.96
C CYS A 151 5.19 7.19 -4.62
N CYS A 152 4.31 8.17 -4.63
CA CYS A 152 3.41 8.44 -3.51
C CYS A 152 1.98 8.33 -4.00
N THR A 153 1.15 7.59 -3.27
CA THR A 153 -0.27 7.47 -3.62
C THR A 153 -1.00 8.81 -3.46
N PHE A 154 -1.99 9.08 -4.31
CA PHE A 154 -2.80 10.29 -4.18
C PHE A 154 -3.55 10.35 -2.84
N ALA A 155 -3.89 9.18 -2.27
CA ALA A 155 -4.48 9.07 -0.94
C ALA A 155 -3.55 9.66 0.13
N CYS A 156 -2.27 9.25 0.14
CA CYS A 156 -1.25 9.79 1.04
C CYS A 156 -1.05 11.30 0.84
N LEU A 157 -0.96 11.77 -0.41
CA LEU A 157 -0.81 13.21 -0.70
C LEU A 157 -2.03 14.02 -0.24
N LYS A 158 -3.24 13.48 -0.40
CA LYS A 158 -4.46 14.11 0.09
C LYS A 158 -4.48 14.16 1.62
N GLN A 159 -4.16 13.05 2.29
CA GLN A 159 -4.09 12.99 3.75
C GLN A 159 -3.07 13.98 4.31
N PHE A 160 -1.84 13.96 3.79
CA PHE A 160 -0.79 14.88 4.21
C PHE A 160 -1.20 16.34 4.02
N HIS A 161 -1.76 16.67 2.85
CA HIS A 161 -2.23 18.03 2.59
C HIS A 161 -3.31 18.47 3.57
N THR A 162 -4.31 17.64 3.84
CA THR A 162 -5.35 17.95 4.84
C THR A 162 -4.74 18.14 6.23
N LEU A 163 -3.84 17.26 6.66
CA LEU A 163 -3.18 17.35 7.96
C LEU A 163 -2.36 18.64 8.10
N THR A 164 -1.59 19.01 7.08
CA THR A 164 -0.79 20.26 7.11
C THR A 164 -1.64 21.54 7.09
N LEU A 165 -2.93 21.45 6.73
CA LEU A 165 -3.86 22.57 6.80
C LEU A 165 -4.55 22.66 8.17
N GLN A 166 -4.78 21.53 8.83
CA GLN A 166 -5.52 21.44 10.09
C GLN A 166 -4.61 21.42 11.33
N SER A 167 -3.32 21.11 11.16
CA SER A 167 -2.39 20.88 12.26
C SER A 167 -0.98 21.37 11.92
N LYS A 168 -0.13 21.51 12.94
CA LYS A 168 1.28 21.88 12.79
C LYS A 168 2.21 20.68 12.54
N VAL A 169 1.71 19.63 11.89
CA VAL A 169 2.51 18.44 11.57
C VAL A 169 3.56 18.79 10.52
N SER A 170 4.83 18.58 10.85
CA SER A 170 5.92 18.79 9.88
C SER A 170 5.95 17.66 8.84
N GLY A 171 6.55 17.93 7.68
CA GLY A 171 6.76 16.88 6.67
C GLY A 171 7.64 15.73 7.17
N TYR A 172 8.57 16.04 8.08
CA TYR A 172 9.43 15.05 8.74
C TYR A 172 8.60 14.14 9.64
N ASP A 173 7.82 14.70 10.56
CA ASP A 173 7.04 13.91 11.53
C ASP A 173 6.02 13.00 10.84
N TYR A 174 5.34 13.51 9.80
CA TYR A 174 4.41 12.70 9.02
C TYR A 174 5.10 11.54 8.33
N TYR A 175 6.26 11.79 7.71
CA TYR A 175 7.01 10.73 7.03
C TYR A 175 7.56 9.70 8.02
N ARG A 176 8.10 10.14 9.17
CA ARG A 176 8.52 9.26 10.26
C ARG A 176 7.37 8.39 10.76
N ALA A 177 6.17 8.94 10.88
CA ALA A 177 4.99 8.15 11.23
C ALA A 177 4.70 7.06 10.17
N LEU A 178 4.85 7.36 8.88
CA LEU A 178 4.72 6.35 7.82
C LEU A 178 5.82 5.28 7.86
N GLU A 179 7.04 5.64 8.24
CA GLU A 179 8.12 4.67 8.46
C GLU A 179 7.80 3.76 9.64
N CYS A 180 7.34 4.30 10.76
CA CYS A 180 6.90 3.49 11.91
C CYS A 180 5.71 2.59 11.58
N LEU A 181 4.76 3.07 10.76
CA LEU A 181 3.65 2.24 10.29
C LEU A 181 4.13 1.08 9.40
N ALA A 182 5.25 1.23 8.70
CA ALA A 182 5.86 0.16 7.90
C ALA A 182 6.69 -0.81 8.75
N ASP A 183 7.55 -0.27 9.62
CA ASP A 183 8.33 -1.01 10.59
C ASP A 183 8.58 -0.15 11.84
N ASN A 184 7.90 -0.49 12.94
CA ASN A 184 8.09 0.13 14.24
C ASN A 184 9.16 -0.57 15.09
N THR A 185 9.66 -1.74 14.66
CA THR A 185 10.66 -2.52 15.40
C THR A 185 12.09 -2.04 15.12
N GLY A 186 12.31 -1.37 13.97
CA GLY A 186 13.62 -0.93 13.52
C GLY A 186 14.52 -2.06 13.00
N ILE A 187 13.97 -3.27 12.86
CA ILE A 187 14.70 -4.45 12.37
C ILE A 187 14.93 -4.36 10.86
N ASN A 188 13.93 -3.87 10.13
CA ASN A 188 13.93 -3.75 8.67
C ASN A 188 13.40 -2.36 8.26
N PRO A 189 14.14 -1.28 8.56
CA PRO A 189 13.67 0.07 8.26
C PRO A 189 13.49 0.24 6.74
N PRO A 190 12.38 0.86 6.30
CA PRO A 190 12.20 1.17 4.89
C PRO A 190 13.28 2.15 4.40
N PRO A 191 13.58 2.19 3.09
CA PRO A 191 14.55 3.12 2.54
C PRO A 191 14.12 4.56 2.82
N GLU A 192 15.06 5.41 3.25
CA GLU A 192 14.78 6.82 3.52
C GLU A 192 14.42 7.55 2.22
N ARG A 193 13.16 8.00 2.10
CA ARG A 193 12.63 8.71 0.93
C ARG A 193 12.03 10.07 1.29
N LEU A 194 12.32 10.65 2.45
CA LEU A 194 11.78 11.94 2.89
C LEU A 194 11.99 13.06 1.86
N LYS A 195 13.20 13.21 1.32
CA LYS A 195 13.51 14.23 0.31
C LYS A 195 12.65 14.06 -0.95
N THR A 196 12.47 12.82 -1.40
CA THR A 196 11.63 12.47 -2.54
C THR A 196 10.15 12.74 -2.25
N PHE A 197 9.68 12.38 -1.05
CA PHE A 197 8.32 12.68 -0.60
C PHE A 197 8.03 14.18 -0.63
N MET A 198 8.92 15.00 -0.05
CA MET A 198 8.76 16.45 -0.05
C MET A 198 8.79 17.06 -1.45
N ARG A 199 9.60 16.51 -2.37
CA ARG A 199 9.58 16.90 -3.78
C ARG A 199 8.23 16.59 -4.43
N ILE A 200 7.70 15.38 -4.23
CA ILE A 200 6.39 14.97 -4.75
C ILE A 200 5.29 15.89 -4.22
N VAL A 201 5.28 16.18 -2.91
CA VAL A 201 4.30 17.07 -2.28
C VAL A 201 4.30 18.44 -2.95
N ARG A 202 5.48 19.05 -3.17
CA ARG A 202 5.59 20.36 -3.82
C ARG A 202 5.01 20.33 -5.24
N GLN A 203 5.40 19.34 -6.04
CA GLN A 203 4.91 19.17 -7.40
C GLN A 203 3.39 18.95 -7.45
N TRP A 204 2.87 18.09 -6.58
CA TRP A 204 1.44 17.79 -6.53
C TRP A 204 0.62 19.00 -6.08
N ARG A 205 1.09 19.77 -5.09
CA ARG A 205 0.44 21.02 -4.66
C ARG A 205 0.39 22.04 -5.80
N HIS A 206 1.49 22.20 -6.53
CA HIS A 206 1.55 23.07 -7.70
C HIS A 206 0.53 22.65 -8.78
N LEU A 207 0.50 21.36 -9.14
CA LEU A 207 -0.48 20.85 -10.12
C LEU A 207 -1.93 21.02 -9.65
N ARG A 208 -2.20 20.88 -8.35
CA ARG A 208 -3.55 21.15 -7.80
C ARG A 208 -3.93 22.61 -7.83
N MET A 209 -2.96 23.52 -7.64
CA MET A 209 -3.17 24.96 -7.80
C MET A 209 -3.53 25.27 -9.26
N LEU A 210 -2.74 24.78 -10.22
CA LEU A 210 -3.03 24.97 -11.66
C LEU A 210 -4.39 24.41 -12.04
N LYS A 211 -4.71 23.19 -11.59
CA LYS A 211 -6.02 22.57 -11.85
C LYS A 211 -7.19 23.40 -11.30
N ARG A 212 -7.02 24.03 -10.12
CA ARG A 212 -8.05 24.92 -9.53
C ARG A 212 -8.20 26.23 -10.30
N ALA A 213 -7.11 26.75 -10.85
CA ALA A 213 -7.12 27.95 -11.67
C ALA A 213 -7.65 27.72 -13.10
N GLY A 214 -7.97 26.48 -13.49
CA GLY A 214 -8.38 26.14 -14.85
C GLY A 214 -7.24 26.22 -15.88
N ILE A 215 -5.99 26.40 -15.44
CA ILE A 215 -4.84 26.56 -16.31
C ILE A 215 -4.42 25.18 -16.84
N ARG A 216 -4.52 25.02 -18.16
CA ARG A 216 -3.87 23.95 -18.92
C ARG A 216 -2.90 24.63 -19.88
N TYR A 217 -1.62 24.33 -19.75
CA TYR A 217 -0.65 24.71 -20.78
C TYR A 217 -0.78 23.66 -21.89
N ASP A 218 -1.07 24.13 -23.10
CA ASP A 218 -1.14 23.31 -24.32
C ASP A 218 0.25 22.82 -24.75
#